data_AF-A0A1G0VAN0-F1
#
_entry.id   AF-A0A1G0VAN0-F1
#
_cell.length_a   1.000
_cell.length_b   1.000
_cell.length_c   1.000
_cell.angle_alpha   90.00
_cell.angle_beta   90.00
_cell.angle_gamma   90.00
#
_symmetry.space_group_name_H-M   'P 1'
#
loop_
_entity.id
_entity.type
_entity.pdbx_description
1 polymer ?
#
loop_
_entity_poly.entity_id
_entity_poly.type
_entity_poly.pdbx_seq_one_letter_code
_entity_poly.pdbx_strand_id
1 'polypeptide(L)' 'MNQNQQILNYMLEGNKITPLEALQKFNCLRLGARIWDLEKEYPALKIKHDLIEVESGKHVAEYSIEDLTLLLRSKTCK' A
#
# COMPACT_ATOMS: atom_id res chain seq x y z
N MET A 1 -0.33 17.71 1.95
CA MET A 1 -0.53 16.28 2.25
C MET A 1 -0.88 15.59 0.94
N ASN A 2 -0.05 14.69 0.43
CA ASN A 2 -0.34 13.96 -0.81
C ASN A 2 -1.00 12.60 -0.45
N GLN A 3 -2.06 12.22 -1.16
CA GLN A 3 -2.78 10.94 -0.96
C GLN A 3 -1.81 9.75 -1.04
N ASN A 4 -0.80 9.82 -1.91
CA ASN A 4 0.22 8.76 -2.06
C ASN A 4 0.98 8.53 -0.76
N GLN A 5 1.38 9.61 -0.07
CA GLN A 5 2.18 9.51 1.15
C GLN A 5 1.36 8.95 2.31
N GLN A 6 0.07 9.25 2.38
CA GLN A 6 -0.82 8.70 3.40
C GLN A 6 -1.03 7.19 3.20
N ILE A 7 -1.25 6.77 1.95
CA ILE A 7 -1.36 5.35 1.59
C ILE A 7 -0.04 4.63 1.92
N LEU A 8 1.10 5.22 1.53
CA LEU A 8 2.42 4.67 1.80
C LEU A 8 2.66 4.49 3.30
N ASN A 9 2.43 5.53 4.12
CA ASN A 9 2.61 5.43 5.57
C ASN A 9 1.72 4.34 6.17
N TYR A 10 0.45 4.27 5.77
CA TYR A 10 -0.48 3.25 6.25
C TYR A 10 0.00 1.83 5.92
N MET A 11 0.52 1.62 4.71
CA MET A 11 1.08 0.33 4.30
C MET A 11 2.42 0.02 5.00
N LEU A 12 3.24 1.04 5.30
CA LEU A 12 4.51 0.91 6.03
C LEU A 12 4.30 0.50 7.50
N GLU A 13 3.14 0.80 8.09
CA GLU A 13 2.74 0.31 9.40
C GLU A 13 2.43 -1.21 9.40
N GLY A 14 2.47 -1.86 8.24
CA GLY A 14 2.15 -3.28 8.08
C GLY A 14 0.67 -3.54 7.81
N ASN A 15 -0.12 -2.48 7.60
CA ASN A 15 -1.52 -2.62 7.24
C ASN A 15 -1.66 -2.97 5.75
N LYS A 16 -2.72 -3.71 5.46
CA LYS A 16 -3.15 -3.98 4.08
C LYS A 16 -4.18 -2.94 3.67
N ILE A 17 -4.29 -2.70 2.37
CA ILE A 17 -5.25 -1.74 1.84
C ILE A 17 -5.97 -2.29 0.62
N THR A 18 -7.30 -2.19 0.67
CA THR A 18 -8.16 -2.48 -0.48
C THR A 18 -8.60 -1.17 -1.15
N PRO A 19 -9.03 -1.20 -2.43
CA PRO A 19 -9.58 -0.04 -3.12
C PRO A 19 -10.75 0.59 -2.36
N LEU A 20 -11.56 -0.22 -1.68
CA LEU A 20 -12.68 0.25 -0.89
C LEU A 20 -12.23 0.99 0.37
N GLU A 21 -11.25 0.45 1.09
CA GLU A 21 -10.65 1.14 2.25
C GLU A 21 -9.94 2.43 1.84
N ALA A 22 -9.22 2.41 0.71
CA ALA A 22 -8.55 3.59 0.19
C ALA A 22 -9.55 4.69 -0.19
N LEU A 23 -10.70 4.31 -0.73
CA LEU A 23 -11.80 5.23 -1.00
C LEU A 23 -12.38 5.81 0.30
N GLN A 24 -12.61 4.98 1.32
CA GLN A 24 -13.20 5.45 2.57
C GLN A 24 -12.26 6.31 3.42
N LYS A 25 -10.97 5.95 3.48
CA LYS A 25 -9.97 6.62 4.33
C LYS A 25 -9.30 7.82 3.64
N PHE A 26 -8.94 7.65 2.37
CA PHE A 26 -8.12 8.61 1.62
C PHE A 26 -8.86 9.24 0.43
N ASN A 27 -10.13 8.87 0.22
CA ASN A 27 -10.96 9.34 -0.89
C ASN A 27 -10.33 9.09 -2.27
N CYS A 28 -9.55 8.00 -2.39
CA CYS A 28 -8.77 7.67 -3.58
C CYS A 28 -9.38 6.49 -4.36
N LEU A 29 -10.00 6.79 -5.51
CA LEU A 29 -10.55 5.77 -6.42
C LEU A 29 -9.49 5.07 -7.28
N ARG A 30 -8.32 5.70 -7.47
CA ARG A 30 -7.25 5.21 -8.37
C ARG A 30 -6.07 4.60 -7.60
N LEU A 31 -6.35 3.75 -6.61
CA LEU A 31 -5.33 3.13 -5.77
C LEU A 31 -4.22 2.44 -6.58
N GLY A 32 -4.58 1.65 -7.60
CA GLY A 32 -3.58 0.93 -8.42
C GLY A 32 -2.58 1.84 -9.15
N ALA A 33 -3.01 3.02 -9.62
CA ALA A 33 -2.09 3.97 -10.24
C ALA A 33 -1.14 4.59 -9.20
N ARG A 34 -1.62 4.80 -7.98
CA ARG A 34 -0.82 5.33 -6.86
C ARG A 34 0.23 4.32 -6.41
N ILE A 35 -0.15 3.04 -6.32
CA ILE A 35 0.76 1.94 -6.04
C ILE A 35 1.88 1.90 -7.10
N TRP A 36 1.53 1.99 -8.39
CA TRP A 36 2.51 1.96 -9.47
C TRP A 36 3.49 3.14 -9.42
N ASP A 37 3.01 4.34 -9.09
CA ASP A 37 3.89 5.50 -8.87
C ASP A 37 4.82 5.27 -7.67
N LEU A 38 4.33 4.66 -6.59
CA LEU A 38 5.14 4.32 -5.41
C LEU A 38 6.19 3.25 -5.71
N GLU A 39 5.88 2.22 -6.49
CA GLU A 39 6.85 1.20 -6.91
C GLU A 39 7.98 1.81 -7.75
N LYS A 40 7.64 2.79 -8.59
CA LYS A 40 8.64 3.53 -9.39
C LYS A 40 9.51 4.45 -8.54
N GLU A 41 8.92 5.14 -7.59
CA GLU A 41 9.63 6.06 -6.69
C GLU A 41 10.50 5.29 -5.69
N TYR A 42 10.04 4.11 -5.25
CA TYR A 42 10.68 3.28 -4.23
C TYR A 42 10.89 1.85 -4.74
N PRO A 43 11.90 1.61 -5.59
CA PRO A 43 12.19 0.27 -6.13
C PRO A 43 12.64 -0.75 -5.07
N ALA A 44 12.97 -0.28 -3.86
CA ALA A 44 13.30 -1.13 -2.72
C ALA A 44 12.06 -1.64 -1.96
N LEU A 45 10.88 -1.06 -2.18
CA LEU A 45 9.63 -1.51 -1.57
C LEU A 45 9.04 -2.65 -2.39
N LYS A 46 8.94 -3.83 -1.77
CA LYS A 46 8.21 -4.94 -2.36
C LYS A 46 6.75 -4.86 -1.97
N ILE A 47 5.91 -4.43 -2.91
CA ILE A 47 4.46 -4.42 -2.78
C ILE A 47 3.91 -5.70 -3.35
N LYS A 48 3.13 -6.41 -2.55
CA LYS A 48 2.38 -7.60 -2.95
C LYS A 48 0.95 -7.21 -3.28
N HIS A 49 0.42 -7.81 -4.34
CA HIS A 49 -0.99 -7.70 -4.71
C HIS A 49 -1.61 -9.10 -4.67
N ASP A 50 -2.64 -9.27 -3.86
CA ASP A 50 -3.42 -10.50 -3.79
C ASP A 50 -4.86 -10.22 -4.20
N LEU A 51 -5.49 -11.12 -4.93
CA LEU A 51 -6.92 -11.04 -5.23
C LEU A 51 -7.68 -11.77 -4.13
N ILE A 52 -8.42 -11.01 -3.32
CA ILE A 52 -9.27 -11.56 -2.27
C ILE A 52 -10.73 -11.54 -2.70
N GLU A 53 -11.50 -12.54 -2.29
CA GLU A 53 -12.95 -12.55 -2.43
C GLU A 53 -13.57 -11.87 -1.21
N VAL A 54 -14.35 -10.81 -1.43
CA VAL A 54 -15.13 -10.17 -0.37
C VAL A 54 -16.46 -10.88 -0.17
N GLU A 55 -17.10 -10.69 0.99
CA GLU A 55 -18.41 -11.28 1.35
C GLU A 55 -19.51 -11.06 0.30
N SER A 56 -19.37 -10.04 -0.55
CA SER A 56 -20.26 -9.79 -1.70
C SER A 56 -20.06 -10.77 -2.88
N GLY A 57 -19.15 -11.75 -2.79
CA GLY A 57 -18.78 -12.67 -3.89
C GLY A 57 -17.98 -12.01 -5.01
N LYS A 58 -17.42 -10.82 -4.76
CA LYS A 58 -16.62 -10.07 -5.74
C LYS A 58 -15.14 -10.23 -5.40
N HIS A 59 -14.31 -10.22 -6.43
CA HIS A 59 -12.86 -10.22 -6.26
C HIS A 59 -12.35 -8.78 -6.22
N VAL A 60 -11.56 -8.45 -5.20
CA VAL A 60 -10.90 -7.15 -5.07
C VAL A 60 -9.41 -7.34 -4.89
N ALA A 61 -8.61 -6.42 -5.42
CA ALA A 61 -7.17 -6.40 -5.19
C ALA A 61 -6.89 -5.89 -3.77
N GLU A 62 -6.14 -6.65 -2.98
CA GLU A 62 -5.57 -6.27 -1.71
C GLU A 62 -4.08 -5.99 -1.91
N TYR A 63 -3.61 -4.84 -1.42
CA TYR A 63 -2.20 -4.47 -1.49
C TYR A 63 -1.57 -4.51 -0.11
N SER A 64 -0.37 -5.07 -0.01
CA SER A 64 0.40 -5.15 1.24
C SER A 64 1.89 -4.97 0.96
N ILE A 65 2.65 -4.52 1.96
CA ILE A 65 4.11 -4.47 1.86
C ILE A 65 4.66 -5.78 2.44
N GLU A 66 5.34 -6.55 1.60
CA GLU A 66 5.90 -7.85 1.99
C GLU A 66 7.19 -7.68 2.80
N ASP A 67 8.01 -6.69 2.43
CA ASP A 67 9.33 -6.53 2.99
C ASP A 67 9.61 -5.05 3.32
N LEU A 68 9.50 -4.72 4.60
CA LEU A 68 9.88 -3.42 5.17
C LEU A 68 11.36 -3.37 5.59
N THR A 69 12.09 -4.49 5.46
CA THR A 69 13.41 -4.70 6.07
C THR A 69 14.48 -3.75 5.54
N LEU A 70 14.31 -3.19 4.34
CA LEU A 70 15.28 -2.27 3.74
C LEU A 70 15.15 -0.82 4.22
N LEU A 71 13.98 -0.39 4.71
CA LEU A 71 13.77 0.99 5.20
C LEU A 71 14.11 1.17 6.69
N LEU A 72 13.98 0.12 7.50
CA LEU A 72 14.31 0.17 8.93
C LEU A 72 15.82 0.07 9.22
N ARG A 73 16.59 -0.53 8.29
CA ARG A 73 18.06 -0.66 8.41
C ARG A 73 18.82 0.67 8.44
N SER A 74 18.23 1.76 7.94
CA SER A 74 18.84 3.09 7.97
C SER A 74 18.53 3.91 9.22
N LYS A 75 17.60 3.47 10.08
CA LYS A 75 17.15 4.22 11.26
C LYS A 75 17.74 3.74 12.59
N THR A 76 18.47 2.63 12.63
CA THR A 76 19.26 2.22 13.80
C THR A 76 20.71 2.68 13.68
N CYS A 77 20.92 4.00 13.70
CA CYS A 77 22.21 4.58 14.07
C CYS A 77 21.91 5.85 14.87
N LYS A 78 21.58 5.66 16.14
CA LYS A 78 21.63 6.66 17.20
C LYS A 78 22.01 5.94 18.49
#